data_AF-A0A2V2U173-F1
#
_entry.id   AF-A0A2V2U173-F1
#
_cell.length_a   1.000
_cell.length_b   1.000
_cell.length_c   1.000
_cell.angle_alpha   90.00
_cell.angle_beta   90.00
_cell.angle_gamma   90.00
#
_symmetry.space_group_name_H-M   'P 1'
#
loop_
_entity.id
_entity.type
_entity.pdbx_description
1 polymer ?
#
loop_
_entity_poly.entity_id
_entity_poly.type
_entity_poly.pdbx_seq_one_letter_code
_entity_poly.pdbx_strand_id
1 'polypeptide(L)'
;MTFQAFITILILSSTTLIILFSANAVYGLFAPSTQEVAIVKHKASSPQPPSSNQANTIVRSSPSSQPSTASAPPSCINYNPSTRTISASCSSARLTAIDNKLHDGSILVKQSTNGVWFLNANLVIAKGATLHIDSTDTKWLKISSKVTRGAGVAKIAPAYIIDIHGILKIDSVKITSWDPTTNYYAITNGSRTGSGVFIFGAPRPSIVVENNATGTTDITNSEIAYLGYEQGKHKGGSGLSYYYGGDGSIIRNNVYGLYTFGVGHMIIENNTIRNSGHYGLDPHT
;
A
#
# COMPACT_ATOMS: atom_id res chain seq x y z
N MET A 1 10.63 31.36 -72.13
CA MET A 1 9.22 31.67 -72.43
C MET A 1 8.38 31.27 -71.22
N THR A 2 7.77 32.28 -70.55
CA THR A 2 6.55 32.27 -69.67
C THR A 2 6.49 31.25 -68.52
N PHE A 3 6.46 31.55 -67.20
CA PHE A 3 6.04 32.68 -66.33
C PHE A 3 4.56 33.12 -66.44
N GLN A 4 3.74 32.68 -65.46
CA GLN A 4 2.47 33.27 -64.98
C GLN A 4 2.34 32.80 -63.50
N ALA A 5 2.37 33.62 -62.43
CA ALA A 5 1.58 34.82 -62.06
C ALA A 5 0.07 34.50 -61.96
N PHE A 6 -0.72 34.82 -60.93
CA PHE A 6 -0.62 35.51 -59.63
C PHE A 6 -2.08 35.56 -59.08
N ILE A 7 -2.27 35.89 -57.78
CA ILE A 7 -3.43 36.67 -57.22
C ILE A 7 -4.79 35.93 -57.14
N THR A 8 -5.70 36.03 -56.14
CA THR A 8 -5.89 36.61 -54.79
C THR A 8 -7.28 36.05 -54.34
N ILE A 9 -7.63 35.84 -53.06
CA ILE A 9 -8.52 36.73 -52.29
C ILE A 9 -8.73 36.16 -50.87
N LEU A 10 -8.58 37.08 -49.93
CA LEU A 10 -8.77 37.06 -48.48
C LEU A 10 -10.26 37.37 -48.13
N ILE A 11 -10.65 37.20 -46.85
CA ILE A 11 -11.77 37.82 -46.07
C ILE A 11 -12.63 36.72 -45.40
N LEU A 12 -12.40 36.39 -44.13
CA LEU A 12 -12.87 37.04 -42.88
C LEU A 12 -14.32 36.74 -42.50
N SER A 13 -14.50 36.12 -41.33
CA SER A 13 -15.42 36.50 -40.23
C SER A 13 -15.78 35.26 -39.42
N SER A 14 -16.17 35.28 -38.14
CA SER A 14 -15.99 36.18 -36.99
C SER A 14 -16.85 35.52 -35.90
N THR A 15 -16.29 35.43 -34.68
CA THR A 15 -17.01 35.45 -33.38
C THR A 15 -18.15 34.45 -33.11
N THR A 16 -17.95 33.61 -32.08
CA THR A 16 -18.74 33.73 -30.83
C THR A 16 -17.95 33.25 -29.62
N LEU A 17 -17.79 34.19 -28.69
CA LEU A 17 -17.32 34.09 -27.32
C LEU A 17 -18.54 33.86 -26.40
N ILE A 18 -18.29 33.75 -25.09
CA ILE A 18 -19.21 33.88 -23.93
C ILE A 18 -20.01 32.58 -23.63
N ILE A 19 -20.14 32.01 -22.42
CA ILE A 19 -20.17 32.53 -21.05
C ILE A 19 -19.65 31.47 -20.05
N LEU A 20 -18.87 31.94 -19.06
CA LEU A 20 -18.50 31.24 -17.83
C LEU A 20 -19.17 31.99 -16.68
N PHE A 21 -20.13 31.39 -15.95
CA PHE A 21 -20.54 31.89 -14.63
C PHE A 21 -21.15 30.78 -13.75
N SER A 22 -20.44 30.54 -12.65
CA SER A 22 -20.91 30.28 -11.27
C SER A 22 -22.05 29.29 -10.99
N ALA A 23 -21.68 28.17 -10.36
CA ALA A 23 -22.47 27.55 -9.29
C ALA A 23 -21.56 27.22 -8.10
N ASN A 24 -21.12 28.25 -7.39
CA ASN A 24 -20.61 28.18 -6.02
C ASN A 24 -21.60 28.95 -5.15
N ALA A 25 -22.59 28.26 -4.58
CA ALA A 25 -23.29 28.65 -3.36
C ALA A 25 -24.36 27.58 -3.05
N VAL A 26 -24.57 27.34 -1.75
CA VAL A 26 -25.65 26.57 -1.16
C VAL A 26 -25.43 25.05 -1.16
N TYR A 27 -24.69 24.55 -0.17
CA TYR A 27 -25.16 23.52 0.78
C TYR A 27 -24.29 23.58 2.03
N GLY A 28 -24.46 24.66 2.80
CA GLY A 28 -24.23 24.63 4.23
C GLY A 28 -25.57 24.35 4.92
N LEU A 29 -25.50 23.68 6.08
CA LEU A 29 -26.60 23.24 6.96
C LEU A 29 -27.08 21.81 6.68
N PHE A 30 -26.34 20.83 7.17
CA PHE A 30 -26.86 19.74 8.01
C PHE A 30 -25.67 19.10 8.74
N ALA A 31 -25.39 19.59 9.94
CA ALA A 31 -24.54 18.90 10.89
C ALA A 31 -25.39 17.85 11.62
N PRO A 32 -25.10 16.54 11.52
CA PRO A 32 -25.71 15.57 12.40
C PRO A 32 -25.07 15.67 13.78
N SER A 33 -25.92 15.84 14.80
CA SER A 33 -25.59 15.83 16.21
C SER A 33 -24.85 14.55 16.60
N THR A 34 -23.68 14.69 17.22
CA THR A 34 -22.98 13.61 17.92
C THR A 34 -23.79 13.21 19.14
N GLN A 35 -24.40 12.02 19.12
CA GLN A 35 -24.84 11.36 20.34
C GLN A 35 -23.62 10.72 21.00
N GLU A 36 -23.33 11.20 22.21
CA GLU A 36 -22.33 10.72 23.13
C GLU A 36 -22.80 9.36 23.70
N VAL A 37 -22.18 8.26 23.26
CA VAL A 37 -22.43 6.93 23.86
C VAL A 37 -21.48 6.75 25.03
N ALA A 38 -22.07 6.59 26.21
CA ALA A 38 -21.38 6.39 27.47
C ALA A 38 -20.48 5.14 27.47
N ILE A 39 -19.23 5.33 27.86
CA ILE A 39 -18.20 4.30 28.04
C ILE A 39 -18.56 3.45 29.28
N VAL A 40 -18.81 2.17 29.09
CA VAL A 40 -18.89 1.18 30.18
C VAL A 40 -17.47 0.87 30.66
N LYS A 41 -17.15 1.33 31.88
CA LYS A 41 -15.93 0.96 32.61
C LYS A 41 -16.05 -0.48 33.15
N HIS A 42 -15.25 -1.41 32.64
CA HIS A 42 -14.94 -2.65 33.36
C HIS A 42 -13.60 -2.55 34.08
N LYS A 43 -13.69 -2.78 35.39
CA LYS A 43 -12.64 -2.68 36.40
C LYS A 43 -11.96 -4.05 36.57
N ALA A 44 -10.64 -4.03 36.42
CA ALA A 44 -9.58 -4.84 37.04
C ALA A 44 -9.76 -6.35 37.26
N SER A 45 -8.74 -7.15 36.86
CA SER A 45 -7.76 -7.67 37.83
C SER A 45 -6.59 -8.38 37.13
N SER A 46 -5.38 -7.95 37.48
CA SER A 46 -4.11 -8.62 37.20
C SER A 46 -3.86 -9.73 38.24
N PRO A 47 -3.19 -10.83 37.85
CA PRO A 47 -2.29 -11.51 38.79
C PRO A 47 -0.84 -11.49 38.27
N GLN A 48 0.05 -10.94 39.10
CA GLN A 48 1.50 -11.13 39.00
C GLN A 48 1.91 -12.55 39.40
N PRO A 49 3.10 -13.00 38.97
CA PRO A 49 3.55 -14.39 39.04
C PRO A 49 4.29 -14.70 40.36
N PRO A 50 4.35 -15.97 40.78
CA PRO A 50 5.31 -16.39 41.79
C PRO A 50 6.68 -16.64 41.15
N SER A 51 7.68 -15.94 41.69
CA SER A 51 9.10 -16.25 41.57
C SER A 51 9.47 -17.41 42.50
N SER A 52 10.43 -18.26 42.12
CA SER A 52 11.58 -18.59 42.98
C SER A 52 12.57 -19.51 42.28
N ASN A 53 13.78 -18.98 42.10
CA ASN A 53 15.11 -19.58 42.24
C ASN A 53 15.20 -21.10 42.44
N GLN A 54 16.05 -21.76 41.64
CA GLN A 54 17.18 -22.49 42.21
C GLN A 54 18.32 -22.63 41.18
N ALA A 55 19.46 -22.10 41.58
CA ALA A 55 20.75 -22.30 40.95
C ALA A 55 21.17 -23.76 41.11
N ASN A 56 21.68 -24.37 40.04
CA ASN A 56 22.55 -25.54 40.17
C ASN A 56 23.72 -25.41 39.19
N THR A 57 24.88 -25.15 39.78
CA THR A 57 26.19 -25.06 39.14
C THR A 57 26.64 -26.47 38.78
N ILE A 58 26.75 -26.77 37.48
CA ILE A 58 27.49 -27.94 37.01
C ILE A 58 28.56 -27.46 36.03
N VAL A 59 29.80 -27.52 36.53
CA VAL A 59 31.04 -27.39 35.77
C VAL A 59 31.14 -28.57 34.81
N ARG A 60 31.27 -28.32 33.50
CA ARG A 60 31.85 -29.31 32.59
C ARG A 60 32.51 -28.69 31.35
N SER A 61 33.84 -28.78 31.36
CA SER A 61 34.77 -29.02 30.24
C SER A 61 34.57 -28.25 28.93
N SER A 62 35.48 -27.31 28.69
CA SER A 62 35.81 -26.72 27.39
C SER A 62 36.34 -27.78 26.40
N PRO A 63 35.85 -27.78 25.15
CA PRO A 63 36.64 -28.17 23.99
C PRO A 63 37.13 -26.92 23.27
N SER A 64 38.39 -26.95 22.84
CA SER A 64 39.03 -25.93 22.01
C SER A 64 38.20 -25.64 20.75
N SER A 65 37.80 -24.39 20.56
CA SER A 65 37.30 -23.90 19.27
C SER A 65 38.41 -23.15 18.55
N GLN A 66 38.81 -23.69 17.40
CA GLN A 66 39.49 -22.94 16.35
C GLN A 66 38.69 -21.67 15.99
N PRO A 67 39.34 -20.60 15.50
CA PRO A 67 38.64 -19.37 15.15
C PRO A 67 37.76 -19.62 13.91
N SER A 68 36.49 -19.92 14.14
CA SER A 68 35.47 -19.74 13.11
C SER A 68 35.34 -18.25 12.89
N THR A 69 35.64 -17.81 11.67
CA THR A 69 35.26 -16.51 11.16
C THR A 69 33.76 -16.38 11.35
N ALA A 70 33.34 -15.65 12.39
CA ALA A 70 31.96 -15.35 12.67
C ALA A 70 31.39 -14.64 11.44
N SER A 71 30.63 -15.38 10.63
CA SER A 71 29.77 -14.77 9.63
C SER A 71 28.87 -13.79 10.36
N ALA A 72 28.87 -12.54 9.92
CA ALA A 72 27.92 -11.56 10.42
C ALA A 72 26.52 -12.21 10.38
N PRO A 73 25.71 -12.07 11.43
CA PRO A 73 24.40 -12.69 11.48
C PRO A 73 23.65 -12.37 10.18
N PRO A 74 22.99 -13.37 9.55
CA PRO A 74 22.34 -13.16 8.28
C PRO A 74 21.37 -11.98 8.39
N SER A 75 21.55 -11.02 7.49
CA SER A 75 20.69 -9.83 7.42
C SER A 75 19.25 -10.26 7.16
N CYS A 76 18.32 -9.82 8.02
CA CYS A 76 16.89 -10.11 7.85
C CYS A 76 16.23 -9.26 6.76
N ILE A 77 16.97 -8.35 6.13
CA ILE A 77 16.53 -7.59 4.95
C ILE A 77 17.46 -7.95 3.79
N ASN A 78 16.85 -8.36 2.68
CA ASN A 78 17.52 -8.72 1.42
C ASN A 78 16.84 -8.03 0.24
N TYR A 79 17.58 -7.87 -0.86
CA TYR A 79 17.04 -7.31 -2.11
C TYR A 79 17.44 -8.19 -3.29
N ASN A 80 16.45 -8.57 -4.11
CA ASN A 80 16.65 -9.24 -5.38
C ASN A 80 16.48 -8.23 -6.53
N PRO A 81 17.57 -7.86 -7.23
CA PRO A 81 17.49 -6.89 -8.33
C PRO A 81 16.75 -7.42 -9.57
N SER A 82 16.72 -8.73 -9.80
CA SER A 82 16.07 -9.32 -10.98
C SER A 82 14.55 -9.16 -10.96
N THR A 83 13.95 -9.21 -9.77
CA THR A 83 12.52 -9.01 -9.55
C THR A 83 12.19 -7.66 -8.92
N ARG A 84 13.22 -6.84 -8.64
CA ARG A 84 13.16 -5.64 -7.80
C ARG A 84 12.34 -5.88 -6.53
N THR A 85 12.71 -6.91 -5.77
CA THR A 85 11.98 -7.32 -4.56
C THR A 85 12.83 -7.16 -3.32
N ILE A 86 12.33 -6.38 -2.37
CA ILE A 86 12.81 -6.37 -0.99
C ILE A 86 12.13 -7.52 -0.25
N SER A 87 12.89 -8.30 0.52
CA SER A 87 12.35 -9.32 1.42
C SER A 87 12.76 -9.01 2.85
N ALA A 88 11.78 -8.82 3.73
CA ALA A 88 11.96 -8.56 5.14
C ALA A 88 11.52 -9.79 5.97
N SER A 89 12.47 -10.42 6.64
CA SER A 89 12.29 -11.56 7.55
C SER A 89 12.59 -11.22 9.00
N CYS A 90 12.65 -9.92 9.33
CA CYS A 90 12.95 -9.44 10.68
C CYS A 90 11.79 -9.72 11.63
N SER A 91 12.08 -10.09 12.88
CA SER A 91 11.05 -10.25 13.91
C SER A 91 10.18 -9.00 14.07
N SER A 92 10.81 -7.82 13.98
CA SER A 92 10.14 -6.52 13.83
C SER A 92 11.04 -5.56 13.03
N ALA A 93 10.46 -4.82 12.09
CA ALA A 93 11.15 -3.80 11.31
C ALA A 93 10.23 -2.62 10.94
N ARG A 94 10.86 -1.54 10.47
CA ARG A 94 10.25 -0.33 9.92
C ARG A 94 10.94 0.06 8.62
N LEU A 95 10.42 1.04 7.86
CA LEU A 95 11.02 1.47 6.59
C LEU A 95 12.43 2.02 6.77
N THR A 96 12.69 2.77 7.85
CA THR A 96 14.05 3.22 8.18
C THR A 96 15.06 2.06 8.30
N ALA A 97 14.66 0.91 8.86
CA ALA A 97 15.56 -0.23 8.98
C ALA A 97 15.89 -0.85 7.61
N ILE A 98 14.91 -0.87 6.71
CA ILE A 98 15.09 -1.34 5.32
C ILE A 98 16.02 -0.39 4.56
N ASP A 99 15.76 0.92 4.64
CA ASP A 99 16.57 1.96 4.00
C ASP A 99 18.02 1.95 4.50
N ASN A 100 18.23 1.89 5.81
CA ASN A 100 19.55 1.77 6.42
C ASN A 100 20.26 0.46 6.07
N LYS A 101 19.55 -0.57 5.63
CA LYS A 101 20.20 -1.81 5.20
C LYS A 101 20.59 -1.75 3.72
N LEU A 102 19.70 -1.26 2.88
CA LEU A 102 19.87 -1.27 1.43
C LEU A 102 20.74 -0.10 0.95
N HIS A 103 20.61 1.07 1.58
CA HIS A 103 21.30 2.31 1.22
C HIS A 103 21.24 2.65 -0.28
N ASP A 104 20.10 2.34 -0.91
CA ASP A 104 19.87 2.55 -2.34
C ASP A 104 18.53 3.26 -2.57
N GLY A 105 18.65 4.57 -2.81
CA GLY A 105 17.48 5.44 -3.04
C GLY A 105 16.71 5.15 -4.32
N SER A 106 17.23 4.30 -5.22
CA SER A 106 16.50 3.83 -6.40
C SER A 106 15.44 2.77 -6.06
N ILE A 107 15.53 2.18 -4.86
CA ILE A 107 14.67 1.11 -4.36
C ILE A 107 13.69 1.65 -3.30
N LEU A 108 14.21 2.25 -2.23
CA LEU A 108 13.44 2.86 -1.16
C LEU A 108 14.20 4.10 -0.70
N VAL A 109 13.50 5.22 -0.50
CA VAL A 109 14.14 6.45 -0.04
C VAL A 109 13.21 7.29 0.85
N LYS A 110 13.79 7.87 1.91
CA LYS A 110 13.14 8.91 2.70
C LYS A 110 13.27 10.25 1.98
N GLN A 111 12.21 10.71 1.34
CA GLN A 111 12.20 11.94 0.54
C GLN A 111 12.16 13.22 1.40
N SER A 112 11.74 13.13 2.67
CA SER A 112 11.73 14.27 3.58
C SER A 112 11.93 13.84 5.03
N THR A 113 12.46 14.75 5.85
CA THR A 113 12.58 14.58 7.31
C THR A 113 11.23 14.33 7.99
N ASN A 114 10.13 14.76 7.37
CA ASN A 114 8.76 14.56 7.84
C ASN A 114 8.21 13.15 7.58
N GLY A 115 9.03 12.17 7.20
CA GLY A 115 8.58 10.78 7.04
C GLY A 115 7.81 10.50 5.75
N VAL A 116 8.09 11.25 4.68
CA VAL A 116 7.61 10.90 3.34
C VAL A 116 8.57 9.91 2.71
N TRP A 117 8.08 8.74 2.36
CA TRP A 117 8.84 7.64 1.78
C TRP A 117 8.40 7.37 0.34
N PHE A 118 9.35 6.99 -0.51
CA PHE A 118 9.07 6.51 -1.85
C PHE A 118 9.64 5.11 -2.04
N LEU A 119 8.74 4.15 -2.26
CA LEU A 119 9.05 2.75 -2.54
C LEU A 119 8.93 2.50 -4.04
N ASN A 120 10.02 2.02 -4.64
CA ASN A 120 10.16 1.74 -6.07
C ASN A 120 10.60 0.29 -6.32
N ALA A 121 10.04 -0.63 -5.53
CA ALA A 121 10.31 -2.06 -5.54
C ALA A 121 9.11 -2.81 -4.92
N ASN A 122 9.02 -4.11 -5.17
CA ASN A 122 8.15 -5.01 -4.42
C ASN A 122 8.66 -5.13 -2.98
N LEU A 123 7.76 -5.34 -2.03
CA LEU A 123 8.10 -5.57 -0.64
C LEU A 123 7.39 -6.82 -0.13
N VAL A 124 8.17 -7.85 0.18
CA VAL A 124 7.69 -9.11 0.76
C VAL A 124 7.96 -9.11 2.25
N ILE A 125 6.91 -9.32 3.06
CA ILE A 125 7.02 -9.52 4.50
C ILE A 125 6.92 -11.03 4.74
N ALA A 126 8.04 -11.64 5.09
CA ALA A 126 8.14 -13.09 5.21
C ALA A 126 7.35 -13.63 6.42
N LYS A 127 7.08 -14.93 6.41
CA LYS A 127 6.44 -15.63 7.54
C LYS A 127 7.21 -15.41 8.83
N GLY A 128 6.49 -15.18 9.92
CA GLY A 128 7.08 -14.88 11.23
C GLY A 128 7.72 -13.48 11.36
N ALA A 129 7.75 -12.69 10.28
CA ALA A 129 8.24 -11.32 10.31
C ALA A 129 7.13 -10.33 10.68
N THR A 130 7.50 -9.20 11.27
CA THR A 130 6.58 -8.08 11.50
C THR A 130 7.13 -6.82 10.85
N LEU A 131 6.33 -6.17 10.01
CA LEU A 131 6.62 -4.83 9.52
C LEU A 131 5.65 -3.81 10.11
N HIS A 132 6.19 -2.71 10.60
CA HIS A 132 5.43 -1.55 11.04
C HIS A 132 5.56 -0.42 10.03
N ILE A 133 4.44 0.13 9.59
CA ILE A 133 4.34 1.36 8.81
C ILE A 133 3.46 2.31 9.62
N ASP A 134 4.09 3.02 10.54
CA ASP A 134 3.40 3.84 11.53
C ASP A 134 3.93 5.28 11.58
N SER A 135 3.16 6.15 12.22
CA SER A 135 3.41 7.59 12.29
C SER A 135 4.72 8.01 12.99
N THR A 136 5.43 7.10 13.63
CA THR A 136 6.75 7.36 14.24
C THR A 136 7.88 7.32 13.21
N ASP A 137 7.67 6.67 12.06
CA ASP A 137 8.66 6.54 10.99
C ASP A 137 8.15 7.07 9.64
N THR A 138 6.86 6.89 9.39
CA THR A 138 6.22 7.16 8.11
C THR A 138 5.00 8.04 8.31
N LYS A 139 4.93 9.17 7.60
CA LYS A 139 3.68 9.94 7.44
C LYS A 139 2.98 9.59 6.14
N TRP A 140 3.77 9.41 5.08
CA TRP A 140 3.23 9.06 3.77
C TRP A 140 4.16 8.11 3.03
N LEU A 141 3.68 6.90 2.73
CA LEU A 141 4.32 5.96 1.83
C LEU A 141 3.74 6.11 0.42
N LYS A 142 4.57 6.53 -0.52
CA LYS A 142 4.29 6.54 -1.96
C LYS A 142 4.85 5.28 -2.58
N ILE A 143 4.02 4.50 -3.25
CA ILE A 143 4.46 3.29 -3.96
C ILE A 143 4.45 3.58 -5.46
N SER A 144 5.60 3.37 -6.09
CA SER A 144 5.81 3.66 -7.51
C SER A 144 4.86 2.86 -8.39
N SER A 145 4.17 3.56 -9.26
CA SER A 145 3.30 3.04 -10.33
C SER A 145 3.97 3.15 -11.69
N LYS A 146 5.30 3.33 -11.71
CA LYS A 146 6.05 3.50 -12.94
C LYS A 146 5.89 2.26 -13.82
N VAL A 147 5.12 2.41 -14.89
CA VAL A 147 4.96 1.39 -15.92
C VAL A 147 6.07 1.55 -16.95
N THR A 148 6.95 0.57 -17.08
CA THR A 148 7.85 0.53 -18.23
C THR A 148 7.05 0.08 -19.45
N ARG A 149 6.59 1.03 -20.29
CA ARG A 149 5.95 0.69 -21.56
C ARG A 149 7.05 0.30 -22.55
N GLY A 150 7.13 -0.98 -22.90
CA GLY A 150 7.97 -1.41 -24.02
C GLY A 150 7.45 -0.82 -25.32
N ALA A 151 8.35 -0.28 -26.16
CA ALA A 151 7.99 0.10 -27.51
C ALA A 151 7.55 -1.17 -28.29
N GLY A 152 6.32 -1.16 -28.82
CA GLY A 152 5.85 -2.19 -29.75
C GLY A 152 5.13 -3.41 -29.15
N VAL A 153 5.04 -3.55 -27.82
CA VAL A 153 4.15 -4.55 -27.19
C VAL A 153 3.54 -3.92 -25.95
N ALA A 154 2.21 -3.92 -25.86
CA ALA A 154 1.44 -3.46 -24.69
C ALA A 154 1.60 -4.42 -23.48
N LYS A 155 2.84 -4.79 -23.14
CA LYS A 155 3.15 -5.43 -21.87
C LYS A 155 3.21 -4.34 -20.83
N ILE A 156 2.05 -4.09 -20.25
CA ILE A 156 1.92 -3.30 -19.04
C ILE A 156 2.64 -4.10 -17.94
N ALA A 157 3.82 -3.66 -17.51
CA ALA A 157 4.49 -4.25 -16.35
C ALA A 157 3.61 -4.07 -15.11
N PRO A 158 3.46 -5.09 -14.25
CA PRO A 158 2.66 -4.97 -13.03
C PRO A 158 3.26 -3.87 -12.14
N ALA A 159 2.39 -3.14 -11.44
CA ALA A 159 2.85 -2.21 -10.41
C ALA A 159 3.45 -2.98 -9.23
N TYR A 160 4.26 -2.29 -8.42
CA TYR A 160 4.86 -2.91 -7.25
C TYR A 160 3.81 -3.30 -6.20
N ILE A 161 4.05 -4.40 -5.50
CA ILE A 161 3.16 -4.91 -4.48
C ILE A 161 3.82 -4.95 -3.10
N ILE A 162 3.02 -4.77 -2.06
CA ILE A 162 3.36 -5.18 -0.70
C ILE A 162 2.68 -6.53 -0.48
N ASP A 163 3.50 -7.57 -0.43
CA ASP A 163 3.10 -8.97 -0.37
C ASP A 163 3.36 -9.51 1.04
N ILE A 164 2.30 -9.94 1.72
CA ILE A 164 2.31 -10.20 3.16
C ILE A 164 2.10 -11.69 3.42
N HIS A 165 3.17 -12.32 3.90
CA HIS A 165 3.15 -13.65 4.48
C HIS A 165 3.34 -13.64 6.01
N GLY A 166 3.75 -12.51 6.59
CA GLY A 166 3.95 -12.32 8.02
C GLY A 166 2.85 -11.47 8.66
N ILE A 167 3.25 -10.51 9.49
CA ILE A 167 2.41 -9.52 10.15
C ILE A 167 2.72 -8.14 9.58
N LEU A 168 1.67 -7.38 9.24
CA LEU A 168 1.80 -5.98 8.85
C LEU A 168 0.95 -5.11 9.78
N LYS A 169 1.56 -4.09 10.38
CA LYS A 169 0.86 -3.10 11.21
C LYS A 169 0.97 -1.74 10.56
N ILE A 170 -0.18 -1.18 10.15
CA ILE A 170 -0.29 0.15 9.56
C ILE A 170 -1.09 1.03 10.54
N ASP A 171 -0.49 2.12 11.01
CA ASP A 171 -1.21 3.05 11.89
C ASP A 171 -0.88 4.52 11.64
N SER A 172 -1.92 5.34 11.53
CA SER A 172 -1.80 6.80 11.45
C SER A 172 -0.93 7.28 10.27
N VAL A 173 -1.03 6.62 9.12
CA VAL A 173 -0.25 6.94 7.91
C VAL A 173 -1.11 7.08 6.67
N LYS A 174 -0.54 7.69 5.62
CA LYS A 174 -1.07 7.65 4.27
C LYS A 174 -0.28 6.68 3.40
N ILE A 175 -0.94 5.84 2.62
CA ILE A 175 -0.32 4.97 1.61
C ILE A 175 -1.02 5.19 0.27
N THR A 176 -0.27 5.55 -0.77
CA THR A 176 -0.83 5.80 -2.10
C THR A 176 0.03 5.26 -3.23
N SER A 177 -0.60 5.07 -4.39
CA SER A 177 0.13 5.00 -5.65
C SER A 177 0.83 6.32 -5.95
N TRP A 178 1.89 6.27 -6.76
CA TRP A 178 2.63 7.44 -7.21
C TRP A 178 3.28 7.19 -8.56
N ASP A 179 2.93 8.00 -9.56
CA ASP A 179 3.63 8.01 -10.84
C ASP A 179 4.74 9.08 -10.78
N PRO A 180 6.03 8.68 -10.73
CA PRO A 180 7.13 9.63 -10.68
C PRO A 180 7.31 10.45 -11.97
N THR A 181 6.69 10.03 -13.08
CA THR A 181 6.76 10.73 -14.37
C THR A 181 5.88 11.97 -14.38
N THR A 182 4.68 11.85 -13.81
CA THR A 182 3.69 12.94 -13.72
C THR A 182 3.72 13.64 -12.36
N ASN A 183 4.45 13.09 -11.39
CA ASN A 183 4.52 13.56 -10.01
C ASN A 183 3.13 13.64 -9.36
N TYR A 184 2.29 12.65 -9.64
CA TYR A 184 0.90 12.58 -9.17
C TYR A 184 0.49 11.15 -8.83
N TYR A 185 -0.70 10.98 -8.24
CA TYR A 185 -1.30 9.67 -8.07
C TYR A 185 -1.51 8.98 -9.43
N ALA A 186 -1.42 7.66 -9.47
CA ALA A 186 -1.91 6.92 -10.63
C ALA A 186 -3.44 6.85 -10.53
N ILE A 187 -4.14 7.43 -11.51
CA ILE A 187 -5.59 7.69 -11.41
C ILE A 187 -6.47 6.92 -12.40
N THR A 188 -5.91 6.24 -13.40
CA THR A 188 -6.75 5.54 -14.38
C THR A 188 -7.18 4.17 -13.84
N ASN A 189 -8.42 4.10 -13.36
CA ASN A 189 -8.98 2.88 -12.78
C ASN A 189 -9.12 1.72 -13.80
N GLY A 190 -9.32 2.05 -15.07
CA GLY A 190 -9.87 1.11 -16.05
C GLY A 190 -11.39 1.02 -15.91
N SER A 191 -12.01 0.14 -16.69
CA SER A 191 -13.45 -0.13 -16.62
C SER A 191 -13.78 -1.52 -17.16
N ARG A 192 -14.91 -2.07 -16.76
CA ARG A 192 -15.49 -3.30 -17.32
C ARG A 192 -16.95 -3.06 -17.68
N THR A 193 -17.35 -3.61 -18.82
CA THR A 193 -18.76 -3.60 -19.27
C THR A 193 -19.45 -4.89 -18.83
N GLY A 194 -20.79 -4.87 -18.75
CA GLY A 194 -21.59 -6.07 -18.45
C GLY A 194 -21.45 -7.21 -19.46
N SER A 195 -20.88 -6.95 -20.64
CA SER A 195 -20.62 -7.93 -21.71
C SER A 195 -19.23 -8.57 -21.64
N GLY A 196 -18.43 -8.29 -20.60
CA GLY A 196 -17.10 -8.89 -20.43
C GLY A 196 -15.99 -8.22 -21.23
N VAL A 197 -16.20 -6.99 -21.72
CA VAL A 197 -15.13 -6.15 -22.30
C VAL A 197 -14.43 -5.39 -21.19
N PHE A 198 -13.10 -5.43 -21.18
CA PHE A 198 -12.24 -4.77 -20.19
C PHE A 198 -11.42 -3.64 -20.83
N ILE A 199 -11.44 -2.49 -20.19
CA ILE A 199 -10.52 -1.39 -20.42
C ILE A 199 -9.53 -1.43 -19.25
N PHE A 200 -8.30 -1.85 -19.51
CA PHE A 200 -7.29 -1.92 -18.47
C PHE A 200 -6.98 -0.52 -17.92
N GLY A 201 -6.95 -0.42 -16.58
CA GLY A 201 -6.42 0.77 -15.91
C GLY A 201 -4.91 0.87 -16.06
N ALA A 202 -4.33 2.01 -15.67
CA ALA A 202 -2.90 2.02 -15.41
C ALA A 202 -2.62 1.12 -14.20
N PRO A 203 -1.54 0.32 -14.22
CA PRO A 203 -1.08 -0.40 -13.06
C PRO A 203 -0.97 0.50 -11.86
N ARG A 204 -1.57 0.04 -10.76
CA ARG A 204 -1.46 0.68 -9.46
C ARG A 204 -1.03 -0.37 -8.44
N PRO A 205 -0.17 0.01 -7.50
CA PRO A 205 0.26 -0.86 -6.43
C PRO A 205 -0.90 -1.48 -5.67
N SER A 206 -0.62 -2.61 -5.05
CA SER A 206 -1.56 -3.32 -4.19
C SER A 206 -0.88 -3.78 -2.91
N ILE A 207 -1.69 -3.93 -1.87
CA ILE A 207 -1.33 -4.53 -0.59
C ILE A 207 -2.09 -5.86 -0.52
N VAL A 208 -1.37 -6.96 -0.47
CA VAL A 208 -1.93 -8.30 -0.61
C VAL A 208 -1.54 -9.16 0.58
N VAL A 209 -2.55 -9.63 1.31
CA VAL A 209 -2.40 -10.62 2.37
C VAL A 209 -2.64 -11.99 1.77
N GLU A 210 -1.59 -12.79 1.73
CA GLU A 210 -1.56 -14.08 1.06
C GLU A 210 -2.17 -15.20 1.92
N ASN A 211 -2.54 -16.30 1.26
CA ASN A 211 -3.21 -17.45 1.89
C ASN A 211 -2.41 -18.17 2.97
N ASN A 212 -1.11 -17.96 2.99
CA ASN A 212 -0.18 -18.56 3.92
C ASN A 212 0.35 -17.53 4.93
N ALA A 213 -0.29 -16.37 5.05
CA ALA A 213 0.06 -15.34 6.01
C ALA A 213 -0.06 -15.88 7.44
N THR A 214 0.99 -15.74 8.23
CA THR A 214 1.09 -16.31 9.58
C THR A 214 0.62 -15.36 10.68
N GLY A 215 -0.09 -14.29 10.35
CA GLY A 215 -0.62 -13.35 11.33
C GLY A 215 -1.51 -12.28 10.72
N THR A 216 -1.87 -11.28 11.52
CA THR A 216 -2.81 -10.26 11.08
C THR A 216 -2.11 -9.17 10.27
N THR A 217 -2.88 -8.58 9.35
CA THR A 217 -2.60 -7.24 8.84
C THR A 217 -3.60 -6.27 9.47
N ASP A 218 -3.13 -5.43 10.39
CA ASP A 218 -3.98 -4.44 11.04
C ASP A 218 -3.74 -3.07 10.42
N ILE A 219 -4.81 -2.38 10.09
CA ILE A 219 -4.78 -1.05 9.50
C ILE A 219 -5.68 -0.15 10.33
N THR A 220 -5.10 0.87 10.96
CA THR A 220 -5.84 1.80 11.81
C THR A 220 -5.51 3.25 11.50
N ASN A 221 -6.51 4.14 11.62
CA ASN A 221 -6.34 5.59 11.54
C ASN A 221 -5.62 6.07 10.27
N SER A 222 -5.74 5.33 9.17
CA SER A 222 -4.89 5.47 7.98
C SER A 222 -5.68 5.76 6.71
N GLU A 223 -5.04 6.41 5.74
CA GLU A 223 -5.59 6.60 4.40
C GLU A 223 -4.88 5.67 3.41
N ILE A 224 -5.62 4.72 2.83
CA ILE A 224 -5.14 3.83 1.77
C ILE A 224 -5.89 4.20 0.49
N ALA A 225 -5.21 4.88 -0.44
CA ALA A 225 -5.88 5.49 -1.58
C ALA A 225 -5.15 5.24 -2.90
N TYR A 226 -5.91 5.25 -3.99
CA TYR A 226 -5.39 5.12 -5.35
C TYR A 226 -4.62 3.82 -5.61
N LEU A 227 -4.98 2.73 -4.92
CA LEU A 227 -4.39 1.40 -5.11
C LEU A 227 -5.33 0.50 -5.94
N GLY A 228 -4.75 -0.54 -6.56
CA GLY A 228 -5.47 -1.54 -7.35
C GLY A 228 -6.00 -1.02 -8.69
N TYR A 229 -6.30 -1.87 -9.67
CA TYR A 229 -6.80 -1.45 -11.00
C TYR A 229 -7.54 -2.61 -11.67
N GLU A 230 -8.34 -2.33 -12.70
CA GLU A 230 -9.02 -3.37 -13.47
C GLU A 230 -7.99 -4.18 -14.30
N GLN A 231 -7.89 -5.48 -14.01
CA GLN A 231 -6.96 -6.43 -14.68
C GLN A 231 -7.67 -7.53 -15.47
N GLY A 232 -9.00 -7.50 -15.56
CA GLY A 232 -9.83 -8.52 -16.16
C GLY A 232 -10.53 -9.40 -15.12
N LYS A 233 -11.54 -10.14 -15.59
CA LYS A 233 -12.30 -11.09 -14.76
C LYS A 233 -11.36 -12.08 -14.06
N HIS A 234 -11.50 -12.22 -12.74
CA HIS A 234 -10.73 -13.17 -11.92
C HIS A 234 -9.20 -12.98 -11.95
N LYS A 235 -8.70 -11.83 -12.42
CA LYS A 235 -7.27 -11.55 -12.55
C LYS A 235 -6.67 -10.85 -11.32
N GLY A 236 -7.47 -10.64 -10.26
CA GLY A 236 -7.07 -9.81 -9.13
C GLY A 236 -6.89 -8.35 -9.54
N GLY A 237 -6.52 -7.48 -8.61
CA GLY A 237 -6.37 -6.04 -8.85
C GLY A 237 -7.04 -5.15 -7.83
N SER A 238 -7.54 -5.70 -6.75
CA SER A 238 -7.96 -4.93 -5.59
C SER A 238 -6.76 -4.18 -4.98
N GLY A 239 -7.00 -2.97 -4.47
CA GLY A 239 -5.94 -2.15 -3.88
C GLY A 239 -5.45 -2.70 -2.55
N LEU A 240 -6.39 -3.15 -1.72
CA LEU A 240 -6.14 -3.91 -0.50
C LEU A 240 -6.93 -5.21 -0.61
N SER A 241 -6.25 -6.34 -0.50
CA SER A 241 -6.88 -7.66 -0.61
C SER A 241 -6.36 -8.65 0.42
N TYR A 242 -7.27 -9.50 0.89
CA TYR A 242 -6.96 -10.65 1.75
C TYR A 242 -7.46 -11.92 1.07
N TYR A 243 -6.57 -12.89 0.88
CA TYR A 243 -6.91 -14.19 0.28
C TYR A 243 -6.58 -15.28 1.29
N TYR A 244 -7.58 -15.86 1.96
CA TYR A 244 -7.48 -16.96 2.93
C TYR A 244 -6.55 -16.74 4.15
N GLY A 245 -5.81 -15.62 4.20
CA GLY A 245 -4.94 -15.23 5.31
C GLY A 245 -5.43 -13.96 6.01
N GLY A 246 -4.76 -13.61 7.12
CA GLY A 246 -5.11 -12.44 7.92
C GLY A 246 -6.35 -12.62 8.81
N ASP A 247 -6.63 -13.86 9.23
CA ASP A 247 -7.69 -14.13 10.22
C ASP A 247 -7.49 -13.28 11.48
N GLY A 248 -8.57 -12.67 11.97
CA GLY A 248 -8.52 -11.79 13.13
C GLY A 248 -8.01 -10.36 12.87
N SER A 249 -7.76 -9.99 11.60
CA SER A 249 -7.31 -8.65 11.22
C SER A 249 -8.28 -7.54 11.65
N ILE A 250 -7.71 -6.39 12.02
CA ILE A 250 -8.47 -5.19 12.40
C ILE A 250 -8.29 -4.09 11.36
N ILE A 251 -9.40 -3.64 10.77
CA ILE A 251 -9.47 -2.51 9.85
C ILE A 251 -10.39 -1.44 10.45
N ARG A 252 -9.82 -0.38 11.03
CA ARG A 252 -10.58 0.63 11.78
C ARG A 252 -10.19 2.09 11.48
N ASN A 253 -11.17 2.99 11.42
CA ASN A 253 -10.94 4.45 11.30
C ASN A 253 -10.13 4.83 10.05
N ASN A 254 -10.32 4.13 8.93
CA ASN A 254 -9.54 4.33 7.72
C ASN A 254 -10.37 4.88 6.55
N VAL A 255 -9.67 5.31 5.50
CA VAL A 255 -10.26 5.57 4.17
C VAL A 255 -9.68 4.59 3.16
N TYR A 256 -10.50 3.70 2.57
CA TYR A 256 -10.03 2.67 1.63
C TYR A 256 -11.15 2.00 0.81
N GLY A 257 -10.75 1.13 -0.14
CA GLY A 257 -11.56 0.03 -0.66
C GLY A 257 -10.90 -1.33 -0.37
N LEU A 258 -11.70 -2.38 -0.11
CA LEU A 258 -11.23 -3.67 0.40
C LEU A 258 -11.91 -4.84 -0.29
N TYR A 259 -11.10 -5.84 -0.61
CA TYR A 259 -11.55 -7.15 -1.07
C TYR A 259 -11.10 -8.22 -0.07
N THR A 260 -11.96 -9.18 0.25
CA THR A 260 -11.59 -10.34 1.05
C THR A 260 -12.08 -11.61 0.38
N PHE A 261 -11.35 -12.71 0.53
CA PHE A 261 -11.79 -14.03 0.09
C PHE A 261 -11.41 -15.10 1.10
N GLY A 262 -12.39 -15.76 1.72
CA GLY A 262 -12.14 -16.87 2.65
C GLY A 262 -11.44 -16.47 3.95
N VAL A 263 -11.71 -15.27 4.47
CA VAL A 263 -11.07 -14.74 5.70
C VAL A 263 -12.05 -14.73 6.85
N GLY A 264 -11.63 -15.25 8.01
CA GLY A 264 -12.42 -15.28 9.24
C GLY A 264 -12.07 -14.15 10.22
N HIS A 265 -12.97 -13.93 11.19
CA HIS A 265 -12.78 -13.10 12.39
C HIS A 265 -12.27 -11.66 12.17
N MET A 266 -12.38 -11.13 10.95
CA MET A 266 -11.95 -9.77 10.62
C MET A 266 -12.93 -8.75 11.21
N ILE A 267 -12.39 -7.70 11.83
CA ILE A 267 -13.16 -6.56 12.33
C ILE A 267 -12.99 -5.40 11.35
N ILE A 268 -14.10 -4.93 10.79
CA ILE A 268 -14.15 -3.77 9.90
C ILE A 268 -15.10 -2.74 10.53
N GLU A 269 -14.56 -1.65 11.09
CA GLU A 269 -15.36 -0.67 11.82
C GLU A 269 -14.93 0.79 11.62
N ASN A 270 -15.89 1.71 11.62
CA ASN A 270 -15.66 3.17 11.56
C ASN A 270 -14.81 3.64 10.37
N ASN A 271 -14.89 2.93 9.24
CA ASN A 271 -14.16 3.28 8.03
C ASN A 271 -15.00 4.13 7.08
N THR A 272 -14.37 5.06 6.38
CA THR A 272 -14.99 5.82 5.30
C THR A 272 -14.58 5.25 3.94
N ILE A 273 -15.51 4.62 3.25
CA ILE A 273 -15.28 4.14 1.89
C ILE A 273 -15.71 5.21 0.90
N ARG A 274 -14.78 5.68 0.06
CA ARG A 274 -15.06 6.71 -0.93
C ARG A 274 -14.19 6.55 -2.17
N ASN A 275 -14.72 7.01 -3.31
CA ASN A 275 -14.02 7.10 -4.59
C ASN A 275 -13.41 5.78 -5.08
N SER A 276 -14.05 4.65 -4.75
CA SER A 276 -13.66 3.33 -5.25
C SER A 276 -13.98 3.17 -6.73
N GLY A 277 -13.19 2.35 -7.43
CA GLY A 277 -13.38 2.09 -8.86
C GLY A 277 -14.64 1.28 -9.17
N HIS A 278 -14.71 0.04 -8.68
CA HIS A 278 -15.87 -0.84 -8.86
C HIS A 278 -16.63 -1.05 -7.57
N TYR A 279 -15.93 -1.47 -6.52
CA TYR A 279 -16.54 -1.79 -5.23
C TYR A 279 -15.80 -1.08 -4.10
N GLY A 280 -16.58 -0.68 -3.11
CA GLY A 280 -16.10 -0.13 -1.86
C GLY A 280 -15.57 -1.22 -0.93
N LEU A 281 -16.48 -2.06 -0.47
CA LEU A 281 -16.19 -3.32 0.23
C LEU A 281 -16.73 -4.46 -0.64
N ASP A 282 -15.90 -5.47 -0.87
CA ASP A 282 -16.24 -6.63 -1.70
C ASP A 282 -15.83 -7.93 -0.99
N PRO A 283 -16.51 -8.29 0.12
CA PRO A 283 -16.18 -9.50 0.85
C PRO A 283 -16.76 -10.73 0.15
N HIS A 284 -15.89 -11.72 -0.06
CA HIS A 284 -16.26 -13.07 -0.42
C HIS A 284 -15.81 -14.03 0.69
N THR A 285 -16.64 -15.03 0.97
CA THR A 285 -16.42 -16.06 1.98
C THR A 285 -16.10 -17.39 1.32
#